data_AF-A0A0S8JWE8-F1
#
_entry.id   AF-A0A0S8JWE8-F1
#
_cell.length_a   1.000
_cell.length_b   1.000
_cell.length_c   1.000
_cell.angle_alpha   90.00
_cell.angle_beta   90.00
_cell.angle_gamma   90.00
#
_symmetry.space_group_name_H-M   'P 1'
#
loop_
_entity.id
_entity.type
_entity.pdbx_description
1 polymer ?
#
loop_
_entity_poly.entity_id
_entity_poly.type
_entity_poly.pdbx_seq_one_letter_code
_entity_poly.pdbx_strand_id
1 'polypeptide(L)'
;MEDKMSILQELQAQRADVVSKLKRIDEKKSTVSVEVYEKVKKEYADKLKGIEEELSGHVDLLTDEIQRLKAKEEEIIQKKKDLKLNMEEVELRYSIGEYDEDSFKKVKEEHETGMGQFDGELGKARETMSYYSSFLTSKEPKPKPELKPEPESEPKPEPKPEPEPTEPVKAESGLKIDEHILEEKLPEEEIALEELLSEEEAVKPDITEEGSAEPKTEQDKGVTCPKCGHVNTADSWYCEKCGAEILGASG
;
A
#
# COMPACT_ATOMS: atom_id res chain seq x y z
N MET A 1 -5.41 -7.47 -23.32
CA MET A 1 -5.33 -6.07 -22.82
C MET A 1 -4.18 -5.32 -23.48
N GLU A 2 -3.05 -5.97 -23.77
CA GLU A 2 -1.93 -5.40 -24.53
C GLU A 2 -2.33 -4.84 -25.91
N ASP A 3 -3.22 -5.53 -26.62
CA ASP A 3 -3.75 -5.04 -27.92
C ASP A 3 -4.49 -3.71 -27.77
N LYS A 4 -5.25 -3.54 -26.68
CA LYS A 4 -6.00 -2.30 -26.42
C LYS A 4 -5.07 -1.11 -26.16
N MET A 5 -3.92 -1.35 -25.53
CA MET A 5 -2.91 -0.32 -25.29
C MET A 5 -2.22 0.10 -26.58
N SER A 6 -1.97 -0.84 -27.48
CA SER A 6 -1.39 -0.55 -28.79
C SER A 6 -2.33 0.33 -29.63
N ILE A 7 -3.63 0.02 -29.63
CA ILE A 7 -4.66 0.83 -30.30
C ILE A 7 -4.71 2.25 -29.73
N LEU A 8 -4.69 2.37 -28.41
CA LEU A 8 -4.69 3.66 -27.73
C LEU A 8 -3.46 4.52 -28.08
N GLN A 9 -2.27 3.92 -28.14
CA GLN A 9 -1.05 4.62 -28.59
C GLN A 9 -1.15 5.08 -30.04
N GLU A 10 -1.71 4.25 -30.91
CA GLU A 10 -1.92 4.59 -32.32
C GLU A 10 -2.90 5.76 -32.46
N LEU A 11 -4.03 5.74 -31.76
CA LEU A 11 -5.00 6.82 -31.76
C LEU A 11 -4.41 8.14 -31.22
N GLN A 12 -3.56 8.08 -30.19
CA GLN A 12 -2.83 9.25 -29.70
C GLN A 12 -1.86 9.82 -30.76
N ALA A 13 -1.15 8.95 -31.49
CA ALA A 13 -0.27 9.38 -32.58
C ALA A 13 -1.07 10.01 -33.74
N GLN A 14 -2.20 9.42 -34.13
CA GLN A 14 -3.10 9.97 -35.14
C GLN A 14 -3.66 11.33 -34.72
N ARG A 15 -4.04 11.48 -33.44
CA ARG A 15 -4.49 12.76 -32.87
C ARG A 15 -3.40 13.83 -33.02
N ALA A 16 -2.17 13.52 -32.62
CA ALA A 16 -1.05 14.45 -32.70
C ALA A 16 -0.74 14.88 -34.15
N ASP A 17 -0.78 13.94 -35.10
CA ASP A 17 -0.61 14.22 -36.53
C ASP A 17 -1.70 15.14 -37.08
N VAL A 18 -2.97 14.86 -36.78
CA VAL A 18 -4.10 15.70 -37.23
C VAL A 18 -4.03 17.10 -36.62
N VAL A 19 -3.70 17.23 -35.34
CA VAL A 19 -3.49 18.53 -34.68
C VAL A 19 -2.35 19.31 -35.34
N SER A 20 -1.23 18.65 -35.66
CA SER A 20 -0.11 19.27 -36.38
C SER A 20 -0.52 19.75 -37.79
N LYS A 21 -1.31 18.96 -38.51
CA LYS A 21 -1.86 19.35 -39.83
C LYS A 21 -2.81 20.54 -39.72
N LEU A 22 -3.70 20.57 -38.73
CA LEU A 22 -4.59 21.71 -38.46
C LEU A 22 -3.80 22.99 -38.20
N LYS A 23 -2.71 22.92 -37.42
CA LYS A 23 -1.81 24.06 -37.20
C LYS A 23 -1.21 24.58 -38.53
N ARG A 24 -0.72 23.68 -39.38
CA ARG A 24 -0.18 24.06 -40.71
C ARG A 24 -1.24 24.64 -41.64
N ILE A 25 -2.49 24.19 -41.54
CA ILE A 25 -3.62 24.74 -42.29
C ILE A 25 -3.89 26.18 -41.83
N ASP A 26 -3.87 26.43 -40.52
CA ASP A 26 -4.05 27.77 -39.95
C ASP A 26 -2.93 28.75 -40.35
N GLU A 27 -1.67 28.28 -40.42
CA GLU A 27 -0.54 29.09 -40.90
C GLU A 27 -0.68 29.52 -42.38
N LYS A 28 -1.37 28.71 -43.20
CA LYS A 28 -1.57 28.96 -44.64
C LYS A 28 -2.85 29.71 -44.98
N LYS A 29 -3.64 30.13 -43.98
CA LYS A 29 -4.97 30.76 -44.16
C LYS A 29 -4.98 31.95 -45.13
N SER A 30 -3.92 32.77 -45.17
CA SER A 30 -3.81 33.94 -46.04
C SER A 30 -3.35 33.62 -47.48
N THR A 31 -2.88 32.40 -47.73
CA THR A 31 -2.34 31.98 -49.04
C THR A 31 -3.36 31.27 -49.92
N VAL A 32 -4.52 30.91 -49.38
CA VAL A 32 -5.59 30.18 -50.06
C VAL A 32 -6.90 30.96 -49.97
N SER A 33 -7.89 30.62 -50.81
CA SER A 33 -9.23 31.20 -50.66
C SER A 33 -9.87 30.75 -49.35
N VAL A 34 -10.73 31.61 -48.81
CA VAL A 34 -11.46 31.34 -47.56
C VAL A 34 -12.26 30.04 -47.66
N GLU A 35 -12.93 29.82 -48.78
CA GLU A 35 -13.75 28.62 -49.03
C GLU A 35 -12.92 27.32 -49.00
N VAL A 36 -11.71 27.34 -49.58
CA VAL A 36 -10.81 26.17 -49.59
C VAL A 36 -10.25 25.94 -48.19
N TYR A 37 -9.84 27.00 -47.48
CA TYR A 37 -9.38 26.92 -46.11
C TYR A 37 -10.45 26.31 -45.18
N GLU A 38 -11.67 26.83 -45.22
CA GLU A 38 -12.77 26.37 -44.36
C GLU A 38 -13.13 24.91 -44.65
N LYS A 39 -13.19 24.52 -45.93
CA LYS A 39 -13.47 23.13 -46.31
C LYS A 39 -12.42 22.17 -45.75
N VAL A 40 -11.14 22.44 -46.00
CA VAL A 40 -10.05 21.56 -45.57
C VAL A 40 -9.93 21.55 -44.05
N LYS A 41 -10.04 22.71 -43.39
CA LYS A 41 -10.04 22.79 -41.93
C LYS A 41 -11.18 21.97 -41.31
N LYS A 42 -12.39 22.05 -41.88
CA LYS A 42 -13.54 21.26 -41.42
C LYS A 42 -13.29 19.76 -41.55
N GLU A 43 -12.78 19.29 -42.68
CA GLU A 43 -12.47 17.87 -42.88
C GLU A 43 -11.50 17.32 -41.82
N TYR A 44 -10.43 18.07 -41.50
CA TYR A 44 -9.49 17.66 -40.46
C TYR A 44 -10.05 17.83 -39.04
N ALA A 45 -10.92 18.81 -38.79
CA ALA A 45 -11.60 18.97 -37.51
C ALA A 45 -12.61 17.84 -37.24
N ASP A 46 -13.37 17.43 -38.27
CA ASP A 46 -14.27 16.28 -38.19
C ASP A 46 -13.48 14.99 -37.96
N LYS A 47 -12.33 14.83 -38.62
CA LYS A 47 -11.41 13.71 -38.36
C LYS A 47 -10.87 13.70 -36.93
N LEU A 48 -10.47 14.86 -36.41
CA LEU A 48 -9.99 14.99 -35.03
C LEU A 48 -11.08 14.59 -34.04
N LYS A 49 -12.31 15.06 -34.27
CA LYS A 49 -13.46 14.72 -33.42
C LYS A 49 -13.70 13.22 -33.36
N GLY A 50 -13.65 12.51 -34.49
CA GLY A 50 -13.79 11.04 -34.51
C GLY A 50 -12.70 10.33 -33.69
N ILE A 51 -11.44 10.77 -33.82
CA ILE A 51 -10.33 10.22 -33.03
C ILE A 51 -10.52 10.50 -31.52
N GLU A 52 -11.00 11.69 -31.15
CA GLU A 52 -11.26 12.04 -29.75
C GLU A 52 -12.43 11.24 -29.16
N GLU A 53 -13.47 10.95 -29.94
CA GLU A 53 -14.57 10.06 -29.55
C GLU A 53 -14.05 8.63 -29.32
N GLU A 54 -13.24 8.07 -30.23
CA GLU A 54 -12.63 6.75 -30.05
C GLU A 54 -11.70 6.69 -28.82
N LEU A 55 -10.84 7.69 -28.65
CA LEU A 55 -9.98 7.80 -27.47
C LEU A 55 -10.77 7.85 -26.17
N SER A 56 -11.87 8.61 -26.13
CA SER A 56 -12.72 8.70 -24.93
C SER A 56 -13.31 7.34 -24.56
N GLY A 57 -13.83 6.58 -25.53
CA GLY A 57 -14.38 5.25 -25.27
C GLY A 57 -13.33 4.27 -24.72
N HIS A 58 -12.09 4.35 -25.21
CA HIS A 58 -11.01 3.52 -24.66
C HIS A 58 -10.55 3.98 -23.26
N VAL A 59 -10.57 5.28 -22.97
CA VAL A 59 -10.27 5.84 -21.64
C VAL A 59 -11.31 5.40 -20.62
N ASP A 60 -12.59 5.40 -20.97
CA ASP A 60 -13.67 4.93 -20.10
C ASP A 60 -13.48 3.44 -19.76
N LEU A 61 -13.20 2.61 -20.77
CA LEU A 61 -12.92 1.18 -20.57
C LEU A 61 -11.71 0.92 -19.67
N LEU A 62 -10.64 1.71 -19.80
CA LEU A 62 -9.48 1.59 -18.90
C LEU A 62 -9.83 2.02 -17.48
N THR A 63 -10.64 3.06 -17.34
CA THR A 63 -11.10 3.55 -16.04
C THR A 63 -11.94 2.50 -15.33
N ASP A 64 -12.86 1.85 -16.04
CA ASP A 64 -13.67 0.75 -15.50
C ASP A 64 -12.80 -0.43 -15.07
N GLU A 65 -11.79 -0.79 -15.86
CA GLU A 65 -10.88 -1.88 -15.50
C GLU A 65 -10.05 -1.54 -14.25
N ILE A 66 -9.57 -0.30 -14.13
CA ILE A 66 -8.90 0.16 -12.90
C ILE A 66 -9.85 0.06 -11.70
N GLN A 67 -11.11 0.47 -11.82
CA GLN A 67 -12.08 0.33 -10.74
C GLN A 67 -12.32 -1.13 -10.36
N ARG A 68 -12.39 -2.01 -11.35
CA ARG A 68 -12.55 -3.46 -11.14
C ARG A 68 -11.35 -4.06 -10.40
N LEU A 69 -10.14 -3.65 -10.77
CA LEU A 69 -8.91 -4.07 -10.09
C LEU A 69 -8.84 -3.53 -8.65
N LYS A 70 -9.29 -2.29 -8.40
CA LYS A 70 -9.39 -1.74 -7.04
C LYS A 70 -10.37 -2.52 -6.17
N ALA A 71 -11.53 -2.87 -6.71
CA ALA A 71 -12.50 -3.70 -5.98
C ALA A 71 -11.90 -5.09 -5.66
N LYS A 72 -11.16 -5.68 -6.60
CA LYS A 72 -10.45 -6.94 -6.37
C LYS A 72 -9.34 -6.80 -5.33
N GLU A 73 -8.60 -5.69 -5.33
CA GLU A 73 -7.58 -5.40 -4.32
C GLU A 73 -8.19 -5.38 -2.91
N GLU A 74 -9.30 -4.66 -2.74
CA GLU A 74 -10.01 -4.58 -1.46
C GLU A 74 -10.52 -5.96 -1.00
N GLU A 75 -11.07 -6.75 -1.92
CA GLU A 75 -11.50 -8.12 -1.64
C GLU A 75 -10.34 -9.00 -1.16
N ILE A 76 -9.16 -8.90 -1.81
CA ILE A 76 -7.97 -9.64 -1.41
C ILE A 76 -7.49 -9.16 -0.03
N ILE A 77 -7.46 -7.86 0.22
CA ILE A 77 -7.05 -7.30 1.52
C ILE A 77 -7.95 -7.82 2.64
N GLN A 78 -9.27 -7.84 2.42
CA GLN A 78 -10.21 -8.38 3.40
C GLN A 78 -9.99 -9.87 3.62
N LYS A 79 -9.81 -10.66 2.55
CA LYS A 79 -9.48 -12.10 2.67
C LYS A 79 -8.17 -12.36 3.42
N LYS A 80 -7.13 -11.54 3.21
CA LYS A 80 -5.88 -11.64 3.98
C LYS A 80 -6.09 -11.35 5.47
N LYS A 81 -6.92 -10.35 5.79
CA LYS A 81 -7.27 -10.03 7.17
C LYS A 81 -8.02 -11.19 7.83
N ASP A 82 -9.02 -11.74 7.16
CA ASP A 82 -9.79 -12.87 7.68
C ASP A 82 -8.91 -14.11 7.85
N LEU A 83 -8.04 -14.38 6.87
CA LEU A 83 -7.07 -15.48 6.94
C LEU A 83 -6.11 -15.28 8.14
N LYS A 84 -5.65 -14.06 8.39
CA LYS A 84 -4.82 -13.74 9.57
C LYS A 84 -5.55 -14.00 10.89
N LEU A 85 -6.79 -13.53 11.03
CA LEU A 85 -7.60 -13.78 12.23
C LEU A 85 -7.84 -15.27 12.47
N ASN A 86 -8.08 -16.03 11.40
CA ASN A 86 -8.22 -17.48 11.50
C ASN A 86 -6.94 -18.16 12.01
N MET A 87 -5.75 -17.64 11.67
CA MET A 87 -4.49 -18.17 12.19
C MET A 87 -4.31 -17.85 13.67
N GLU A 88 -4.64 -16.63 14.09
CA GLU A 88 -4.61 -16.24 15.51
C GLU A 88 -5.56 -17.13 16.33
N GLU A 89 -6.73 -17.47 15.79
CA GLU A 89 -7.65 -18.44 16.41
C GLU A 89 -7.05 -19.86 16.48
N VAL A 90 -6.44 -20.33 15.40
CA VAL A 90 -5.80 -21.66 15.37
C VAL A 90 -4.62 -21.74 16.35
N GLU A 91 -3.82 -20.68 16.47
CA GLU A 91 -2.73 -20.58 17.44
C GLU A 91 -3.26 -20.64 18.88
N LEU A 92 -4.35 -19.94 19.17
CA LEU A 92 -5.01 -20.00 20.47
C LEU A 92 -5.51 -21.42 20.77
N ARG A 93 -6.19 -22.05 19.82
CA ARG A 93 -6.70 -23.43 19.99
C ARG A 93 -5.58 -24.46 20.16
N TYR A 94 -4.47 -24.29 19.46
CA TYR A 94 -3.27 -25.10 19.69
C TYR A 94 -2.72 -24.91 21.12
N SER A 95 -2.70 -23.68 21.63
CA SER A 95 -2.19 -23.40 22.99
C SER A 95 -3.01 -24.07 24.10
N ILE A 96 -4.31 -24.28 23.88
CA ILE A 96 -5.19 -25.00 24.82
C ILE A 96 -5.27 -26.51 24.54
N GLY A 97 -4.48 -27.01 23.57
CA GLY A 97 -4.34 -28.44 23.28
C GLY A 97 -5.43 -29.05 22.40
N GLU A 98 -6.22 -28.25 21.68
CA GLU A 98 -7.21 -28.76 20.71
C GLU A 98 -6.56 -29.31 19.43
N TYR A 99 -5.31 -28.90 19.14
CA TYR A 99 -4.53 -29.34 17.99
C TYR A 99 -3.28 -30.08 18.44
N ASP A 100 -2.96 -31.18 17.77
CA ASP A 100 -1.63 -31.79 17.83
C ASP A 100 -0.62 -31.02 16.96
N GLU A 101 0.67 -31.28 17.17
CA GLU A 101 1.76 -30.57 16.51
C GLU A 101 1.74 -30.74 14.98
N ASP A 102 1.41 -31.94 14.48
CA ASP A 102 1.36 -32.23 13.04
C ASP A 102 0.19 -31.49 12.37
N SER A 103 -0.99 -31.54 13.00
CA SER A 103 -2.19 -30.83 12.53
C SER A 103 -1.97 -29.31 12.52
N PHE A 104 -1.37 -28.75 13.58
CA PHE A 104 -1.07 -27.32 13.65
C PHE A 104 -0.07 -26.90 12.57
N LYS A 105 1.01 -27.65 12.41
CA LYS A 105 2.03 -27.37 11.40
C LYS A 105 1.44 -27.35 9.99
N LYS A 106 0.58 -28.32 9.66
CA LYS A 106 -0.09 -28.38 8.36
C LYS A 106 -0.95 -27.14 8.09
N VAL A 107 -1.79 -26.74 9.06
CA VAL A 107 -2.65 -25.55 8.91
C VAL A 107 -1.82 -24.28 8.76
N LYS A 108 -0.70 -24.18 9.49
CA LYS A 108 0.24 -23.06 9.38
C LYS A 108 0.89 -22.98 7.99
N GLU A 109 1.35 -24.10 7.44
CA GLU A 109 1.92 -24.16 6.09
C GLU A 109 0.88 -23.77 5.02
N GLU A 110 -0.38 -24.22 5.18
CA GLU A 110 -1.49 -23.83 4.31
C GLU A 110 -1.79 -22.33 4.40
N HIS A 111 -1.77 -21.75 5.61
CA HIS A 111 -1.94 -20.33 5.84
C HIS A 111 -0.84 -19.49 5.18
N GLU A 112 0.42 -19.83 5.41
CA GLU A 112 1.58 -19.15 4.82
C GLU A 112 1.52 -19.20 3.28
N THR A 113 1.13 -20.35 2.73
CA THR A 113 0.92 -20.52 1.29
C THR A 113 -0.21 -19.62 0.79
N GLY A 114 -1.35 -19.60 1.48
CA GLY A 114 -2.49 -18.73 1.12
C GLY A 114 -2.15 -17.23 1.19
N MET A 115 -1.40 -16.82 2.21
CA MET A 115 -0.90 -15.45 2.34
C MET A 115 0.02 -15.07 1.18
N GLY A 116 0.96 -15.93 0.82
CA GLY A 116 1.86 -15.72 -0.32
C GLY A 116 1.12 -15.63 -1.66
N GLN A 117 0.05 -16.42 -1.85
CA GLN A 117 -0.81 -16.33 -3.03
C GLN A 117 -1.52 -14.98 -3.10
N PHE A 118 -2.11 -14.52 -2.00
CA PHE A 118 -2.76 -13.22 -1.95
C PHE A 118 -1.79 -12.07 -2.19
N ASP A 119 -0.57 -12.13 -1.64
CA ASP A 119 0.48 -11.14 -1.91
C ASP A 119 0.87 -11.09 -3.38
N GLY A 120 1.03 -12.26 -4.02
CA GLY A 120 1.30 -12.35 -5.45
C GLY A 120 0.17 -11.78 -6.31
N GLU A 121 -1.09 -12.07 -5.97
CA GLU A 121 -2.25 -11.52 -6.68
C GLU A 121 -2.39 -10.01 -6.52
N LEU A 122 -2.18 -9.51 -5.30
CA LEU A 122 -2.26 -8.10 -4.97
C LEU A 122 -1.13 -7.31 -5.64
N GLY A 123 0.08 -7.86 -5.69
CA GLY A 123 1.19 -7.29 -6.47
C GLY A 123 0.85 -7.14 -7.96
N LYS A 124 0.35 -8.21 -8.59
CA LYS A 124 -0.06 -8.18 -10.01
C LYS A 124 -1.20 -7.20 -10.27
N ALA A 125 -2.19 -7.14 -9.39
CA ALA A 125 -3.30 -6.20 -9.50
C ALA A 125 -2.79 -4.75 -9.45
N ARG A 126 -1.96 -4.41 -8.46
CA ARG A 126 -1.36 -3.08 -8.31
C ARG A 126 -0.48 -2.68 -9.49
N GLU A 127 0.35 -3.60 -9.98
CA GLU A 127 1.20 -3.36 -11.16
C GLU A 127 0.34 -3.05 -12.39
N THR A 128 -0.71 -3.84 -12.62
CA THR A 128 -1.63 -3.66 -13.75
C THR A 128 -2.39 -2.33 -13.64
N MET A 129 -2.88 -1.98 -12.45
CA MET A 129 -3.53 -0.69 -12.21
C MET A 129 -2.58 0.48 -12.46
N SER A 130 -1.34 0.38 -11.98
CA SER A 130 -0.31 1.39 -12.17
C SER A 130 -0.02 1.58 -13.66
N TYR A 131 0.10 0.48 -14.40
CA TYR A 131 0.30 0.50 -15.84
C TYR A 131 -0.84 1.24 -16.57
N TYR A 132 -2.10 0.93 -16.29
CA TYR A 132 -3.24 1.64 -16.91
C TYR A 132 -3.34 3.11 -16.46
N SER A 133 -3.11 3.39 -15.18
CA SER A 133 -3.13 4.76 -14.65
C SER A 133 -2.03 5.64 -15.27
N SER A 134 -0.85 5.05 -15.54
CA SER A 134 0.26 5.77 -16.19
C SER A 134 -0.13 6.27 -17.58
N PHE A 135 -0.98 5.52 -18.28
CA PHE A 135 -1.45 5.87 -19.61
C PHE A 135 -2.52 6.97 -19.56
N LEU A 136 -3.45 6.90 -18.61
CA LEU A 136 -4.45 7.95 -18.38
C LEU A 136 -3.81 9.29 -17.98
N THR A 137 -2.67 9.25 -17.30
CA THR A 137 -1.97 10.44 -16.80
C THR A 137 -0.93 10.97 -17.79
N SER A 138 -0.41 10.13 -18.68
CA SER A 138 0.55 10.54 -19.70
C SER A 138 -0.17 11.30 -20.81
N LYS A 139 -0.17 12.63 -20.70
CA LYS A 139 -0.75 13.56 -21.69
C LYS A 139 -0.08 13.51 -23.07
N GLU A 140 1.02 12.78 -23.24
CA GLU A 140 1.71 12.62 -24.52
C GLU A 140 2.30 11.20 -24.64
N PRO A 141 2.18 10.56 -25.81
CA PRO A 141 2.84 9.28 -26.07
C PRO A 141 4.36 9.49 -26.02
N LYS A 142 5.03 8.83 -25.07
CA LYS A 142 6.49 8.69 -25.14
C LYS A 142 6.82 8.01 -26.47
N PRO A 143 7.70 8.58 -27.31
CA PRO A 143 8.12 7.92 -28.53
C PRO A 143 8.73 6.57 -28.14
N LYS A 144 8.16 5.50 -28.71
CA LYS A 144 8.74 4.16 -28.64
C LYS A 144 10.17 4.28 -29.17
N PRO A 145 11.22 3.86 -28.42
CA PRO A 145 12.56 3.83 -28.96
C PRO A 145 12.54 2.91 -30.17
N GLU A 146 12.68 3.47 -31.37
CA GLU A 146 13.07 2.67 -32.53
C GLU A 146 14.44 2.10 -32.19
N LEU A 147 14.46 0.79 -31.91
CA LEU A 147 15.67 0.00 -31.82
C LEU A 147 16.37 0.13 -33.18
N LYS A 148 17.31 1.08 -33.25
CA LYS A 148 18.30 1.08 -34.32
C LYS A 148 18.98 -0.29 -34.28
N PRO A 149 19.15 -0.96 -35.44
CA PRO A 149 19.89 -2.20 -35.49
C PRO A 149 21.27 -1.98 -34.87
N GLU A 150 21.62 -2.82 -33.91
CA GLU A 150 22.97 -2.90 -33.35
C GLU A 150 23.96 -3.04 -34.51
N PRO A 151 24.96 -2.16 -34.64
CA PRO A 151 26.05 -2.41 -35.58
C PRO A 151 26.80 -3.66 -35.12
N GLU A 152 26.85 -4.66 -36.02
CA GLU A 152 27.67 -5.86 -35.91
C GLU A 152 29.08 -5.51 -35.42
N SER A 153 29.42 -6.09 -34.27
CA SER A 153 30.75 -5.99 -33.68
C SER A 153 31.70 -6.92 -34.45
N GLU A 154 32.43 -6.37 -35.41
CA GLU A 154 33.58 -7.04 -36.01
C GLU A 154 34.83 -6.99 -35.09
N PRO A 155 35.78 -7.90 -35.27
CA PRO A 155 36.28 -8.73 -34.17
C PRO A 155 37.54 -8.22 -33.47
N LYS A 156 37.63 -8.66 -32.22
CA LYS A 156 38.79 -8.65 -31.30
C LYS A 156 40.08 -9.15 -31.96
N PRO A 157 41.21 -8.43 -31.87
CA PRO A 157 42.53 -9.04 -31.89
C PRO A 157 43.04 -9.26 -30.46
N GLU A 158 43.29 -10.52 -30.12
CA GLU A 158 44.07 -10.92 -28.93
C GLU A 158 45.60 -10.90 -29.24
N PRO A 159 46.49 -11.38 -28.35
CA PRO A 159 47.20 -10.57 -27.36
C PRO A 159 48.73 -10.71 -27.51
N LYS A 160 49.52 -9.85 -26.86
CA LYS A 160 50.95 -10.12 -26.56
C LYS A 160 51.57 -9.06 -25.65
N PRO A 161 52.68 -9.37 -24.95
CA PRO A 161 52.74 -10.18 -23.75
C PRO A 161 53.27 -9.38 -22.53
N GLU A 162 53.08 -9.96 -21.35
CA GLU A 162 53.73 -9.62 -20.07
C GLU A 162 55.26 -9.48 -20.20
N PRO A 163 55.86 -8.65 -19.35
CA PRO A 163 56.73 -9.24 -18.33
C PRO A 163 56.52 -8.70 -16.91
N GLU A 164 56.65 -9.64 -15.96
CA GLU A 164 56.68 -9.54 -14.49
C GLU A 164 57.87 -8.69 -13.93
N PRO A 165 58.22 -8.77 -12.62
CA PRO A 165 57.61 -8.07 -11.49
C PRO A 165 58.67 -7.24 -10.73
N THR A 166 58.30 -6.10 -10.14
CA THR A 166 59.15 -5.47 -9.10
C THR A 166 58.29 -4.82 -8.02
N GLU A 167 58.15 -5.52 -6.90
CA GLU A 167 57.96 -4.94 -5.56
C GLU A 167 59.34 -4.56 -4.97
N PRO A 168 59.47 -3.94 -3.77
CA PRO A 168 58.47 -3.30 -2.90
C PRO A 168 58.91 -1.90 -2.41
N VAL A 169 57.99 -0.96 -2.16
CA VAL A 169 58.28 0.19 -1.28
C VAL A 169 57.07 0.61 -0.43
N LYS A 170 57.10 0.15 0.83
CA LYS A 170 56.99 0.95 2.07
C LYS A 170 55.77 1.85 2.29
N ALA A 171 54.82 1.30 3.04
CA ALA A 171 54.40 1.74 4.37
C ALA A 171 54.57 3.23 4.79
N GLU A 172 53.40 3.79 5.16
CA GLU A 172 53.10 4.70 6.28
C GLU A 172 52.94 6.22 6.08
N SER A 173 51.84 6.69 6.69
CA SER A 173 51.43 8.05 7.09
C SER A 173 50.61 8.86 6.06
N GLY A 174 49.46 9.45 6.38
CA GLY A 174 48.71 9.51 7.63
C GLY A 174 47.35 10.22 7.46
N LEU A 175 46.44 9.86 8.36
CA LEU A 175 45.30 10.60 8.95
C LEU A 175 44.68 11.81 8.21
N LYS A 176 43.36 11.76 8.00
CA LYS A 176 42.32 12.57 8.70
C LYS A 176 41.01 12.53 7.90
N ILE A 177 39.95 11.96 8.47
CA ILE A 177 38.58 12.33 8.09
C ILE A 177 37.92 12.79 9.38
N ASP A 178 37.66 14.10 9.41
CA ASP A 178 36.99 14.82 10.48
C ASP A 178 35.50 14.46 10.51
N GLU A 179 35.01 14.27 11.74
CA GLU A 179 33.61 14.38 12.15
C GLU A 179 33.00 15.70 11.64
N HIS A 180 31.81 15.61 11.05
CA HIS A 180 30.59 16.29 11.51
C HIS A 180 29.54 16.36 10.38
N ILE A 181 28.26 16.38 10.80
CA ILE A 181 27.03 16.63 10.04
C ILE A 181 26.42 15.31 9.54
N LEU A 182 25.36 14.74 10.12
CA LEU A 182 24.20 15.35 10.77
C LEU A 182 23.57 14.35 11.73
N GLU A 183 23.53 14.72 13.00
CA GLU A 183 22.82 14.05 14.08
C GLU A 183 21.42 14.65 14.17
N GLU A 184 20.39 13.93 13.71
CA GLU A 184 19.00 14.28 13.92
C GLU A 184 18.42 13.33 14.97
N LYS A 185 18.48 13.81 16.23
CA LYS A 185 17.85 13.21 17.41
C LYS A 185 16.33 13.29 17.27
N LEU A 186 15.67 12.14 17.21
CA LEU A 186 14.29 11.99 17.66
C LEU A 186 14.33 11.65 19.16
N PRO A 187 13.62 12.39 20.04
CA PRO A 187 13.65 12.09 21.45
C PRO A 187 12.82 10.84 21.78
N GLU A 188 13.44 10.01 22.61
CA GLU A 188 12.89 8.87 23.34
C GLU A 188 11.82 9.35 24.33
N GLU A 189 10.60 8.82 24.21
CA GLU A 189 9.61 8.79 25.28
C GLU A 189 9.60 7.37 25.86
N GLU A 190 10.74 7.02 26.46
CA GLU A 190 10.97 5.81 27.24
C GLU A 190 10.89 6.21 28.72
N ILE A 191 9.67 6.29 29.26
CA ILE A 191 9.46 6.42 30.71
C ILE A 191 8.30 5.52 31.15
N ALA A 192 8.65 4.62 32.08
CA ALA A 192 7.79 3.86 33.00
C ALA A 192 7.08 2.61 32.48
N LEU A 193 7.85 1.59 32.08
CA LEU A 193 7.41 0.19 32.14
C LEU A 193 8.35 -0.66 33.01
N GLU A 194 8.83 -0.09 34.11
CA GLU A 194 9.75 -0.75 35.05
C GLU A 194 9.30 -0.64 36.51
N GLU A 195 8.04 -0.27 36.74
CA GLU A 195 7.39 -0.23 38.07
C GLU A 195 6.17 -1.18 38.11
N LEU A 196 6.28 -2.36 37.49
CA LEU A 196 5.27 -3.43 37.55
C LEU A 196 5.84 -4.82 37.82
N LEU A 197 7.12 -4.91 38.21
CA LEU A 197 7.82 -6.18 38.51
C LEU A 197 8.52 -6.16 39.88
N SER A 198 7.95 -5.47 40.86
CA SER A 198 8.40 -5.58 42.26
C SER A 198 7.21 -5.58 43.20
N GLU A 199 6.62 -6.77 43.40
CA GLU A 199 6.03 -7.23 44.66
C GLU A 199 5.57 -8.69 44.49
N GLU A 200 6.54 -9.60 44.38
CA GLU A 200 6.35 -10.94 44.94
C GLU A 200 6.40 -10.80 46.46
N GLU A 201 5.25 -10.64 47.11
CA GLU A 201 5.12 -10.89 48.55
C GLU A 201 4.30 -12.15 48.79
N ALA A 202 4.98 -13.10 49.43
CA ALA A 202 4.55 -14.44 49.71
C ALA A 202 3.28 -14.50 50.57
N VAL A 203 2.29 -15.29 50.13
CA VAL A 203 1.26 -15.82 51.03
C VAL A 203 1.35 -17.34 51.05
N LYS A 204 1.82 -17.87 52.18
CA LYS A 204 1.77 -19.29 52.54
C LYS A 204 0.29 -19.72 52.69
N PRO A 205 -0.06 -20.96 52.32
CA PRO A 205 -1.40 -21.49 52.60
C PRO A 205 -1.45 -21.97 54.05
N ASP A 206 -2.33 -21.38 54.85
CA ASP A 206 -2.79 -22.00 56.11
C ASP A 206 -4.25 -22.42 55.91
N ILE A 207 -4.43 -23.73 55.80
CA ILE A 207 -5.70 -24.40 55.65
C ILE A 207 -6.28 -24.54 57.06
N THR A 208 -7.39 -23.84 57.33
CA THR A 208 -8.29 -24.22 58.42
C THR A 208 -9.74 -24.17 57.95
N GLU A 209 -10.46 -25.16 58.44
CA GLU A 209 -11.77 -25.66 58.03
C GLU A 209 -12.98 -24.81 58.45
N GLU A 210 -14.09 -25.12 57.78
CA GLU A 210 -15.49 -25.05 58.23
C GLU A 210 -16.22 -23.69 58.28
N GLY A 211 -17.38 -23.63 57.59
CA GLY A 211 -18.45 -22.72 57.99
C GLY A 211 -19.41 -22.25 56.89
N SER A 212 -20.42 -23.06 56.60
CA SER A 212 -21.63 -22.74 55.83
C SER A 212 -22.38 -21.49 56.34
N ALA A 213 -22.85 -20.60 55.43
CA ALA A 213 -24.24 -20.09 55.40
C ALA A 213 -24.49 -19.01 54.31
N GLU A 214 -25.72 -19.06 53.80
CA GLU A 214 -26.44 -18.31 52.76
C GLU A 214 -26.53 -16.76 52.88
N PRO A 215 -27.04 -16.07 51.83
CA PRO A 215 -26.60 -14.74 51.39
C PRO A 215 -27.30 -13.60 52.14
N LYS A 216 -26.57 -12.51 52.36
CA LYS A 216 -27.13 -11.24 52.80
C LYS A 216 -27.04 -10.22 51.68
N THR A 217 -28.23 -9.85 51.19
CA THR A 217 -28.49 -8.67 50.38
C THR A 217 -27.98 -7.42 51.10
N GLU A 218 -26.82 -6.91 50.66
CA GLU A 218 -26.41 -5.54 50.98
C GLU A 218 -27.08 -4.57 50.01
N GLN A 219 -27.67 -3.53 50.57
CA GLN A 219 -28.36 -2.48 49.85
C GLN A 219 -27.31 -1.60 49.16
N ASP A 220 -27.12 -1.81 47.86
CA ASP A 220 -26.24 -1.00 47.03
C ASP A 220 -26.76 0.44 46.95
N LYS A 221 -25.99 1.38 47.52
CA LYS A 221 -26.28 2.81 47.40
C LYS A 221 -25.87 3.25 46.00
N GLY A 222 -26.82 3.27 45.07
CA GLY A 222 -26.58 3.72 43.70
C GLY A 222 -26.03 5.15 43.62
N VAL A 223 -25.15 5.40 42.65
CA VAL A 223 -24.49 6.69 42.43
C VAL A 223 -25.27 7.54 41.43
N THR A 224 -25.53 8.80 41.78
CA THR A 224 -26.31 9.71 40.92
C THR A 224 -25.39 10.45 39.96
N CYS A 225 -25.68 10.37 38.66
CA CYS A 225 -24.93 11.06 37.62
C CYS A 225 -25.06 12.59 37.77
N PRO A 226 -23.95 13.35 37.87
CA PRO A 226 -23.99 14.81 38.01
C PRO A 226 -24.48 15.53 36.74
N LYS A 227 -24.44 14.86 35.57
CA LYS A 227 -24.83 15.46 34.29
C LYS A 227 -26.33 15.35 34.00
N CYS A 228 -26.97 14.23 34.37
CA CYS A 228 -28.37 13.99 34.00
C CYS A 228 -29.29 13.53 35.14
N GLY A 229 -28.74 13.33 36.36
CA GLY A 229 -29.51 12.91 37.53
C GLY A 229 -29.96 11.46 37.52
N HIS A 230 -29.53 10.64 36.55
CA HIS A 230 -29.81 9.21 36.55
C HIS A 230 -29.02 8.50 37.64
N VAL A 231 -29.65 7.57 38.35
CA VAL A 231 -29.02 6.76 39.40
C VAL A 231 -28.49 5.49 38.76
N ASN A 232 -27.18 5.29 38.82
CA ASN A 232 -26.47 4.14 38.27
C ASN A 232 -26.04 3.22 39.43
N THR A 233 -25.56 2.01 39.13
CA THR A 233 -25.01 1.09 40.14
C THR A 233 -23.77 1.70 40.80
N ALA A 234 -23.48 1.36 42.06
CA ALA A 234 -22.41 2.00 42.83
C ALA A 234 -21.01 1.82 42.19
N ASP A 235 -20.83 0.79 41.38
CA ASP A 235 -19.63 0.45 40.62
C ASP A 235 -19.59 1.06 39.20
N SER A 236 -20.63 1.80 38.79
CA SER A 236 -20.68 2.42 37.45
C SER A 236 -19.66 3.56 37.31
N TRP A 237 -18.66 3.38 36.45
CA TRP A 237 -17.71 4.44 36.07
C TRP A 237 -18.29 5.48 35.11
N TYR A 238 -19.35 5.12 34.37
CA TYR A 238 -20.03 5.98 33.41
C TYR A 238 -21.54 5.89 33.58
N CYS A 239 -22.24 6.97 33.26
CA CYS A 239 -23.69 6.99 33.32
C CYS A 239 -24.30 6.24 32.12
N GLU A 240 -25.12 5.23 32.39
CA GLU A 240 -25.79 4.43 31.36
C GLU A 240 -26.74 5.25 30.47
N LYS A 241 -27.27 6.35 31.00
CA LYS A 241 -28.24 7.18 30.28
C LYS A 241 -27.58 8.22 29.36
N CYS A 242 -26.44 8.80 29.76
CA CYS A 242 -25.85 9.94 29.06
C CYS A 242 -24.35 9.85 28.80
N GLY A 243 -23.70 8.74 29.16
CA GLY A 243 -22.28 8.47 28.93
C GLY A 243 -21.32 9.40 29.68
N ALA A 244 -21.79 10.11 30.72
CA ALA A 244 -20.92 10.97 31.51
C ALA A 244 -20.13 10.15 32.53
N GLU A 245 -18.85 10.43 32.69
CA GLU A 245 -18.02 9.85 33.73
C GLU A 245 -18.54 10.21 35.13
N ILE A 246 -18.56 9.23 36.03
CA ILE A 246 -19.02 9.38 37.41
C ILE A 246 -17.80 9.22 38.31
N LEU A 247 -17.10 10.34 38.56
CA LEU A 247 -15.92 10.37 39.41
C LEU A 247 -16.31 10.28 40.89
N GLY A 248 -16.14 9.11 41.51
CA GLY A 248 -16.00 8.97 42.97
C GLY A 248 -16.96 8.00 43.67
N ALA A 249 -16.50 6.76 43.84
CA ALA A 249 -16.86 5.90 44.98
C ALA A 249 -15.62 5.13 45.48
N SER A 250 -14.54 5.87 45.76
CA SER A 250 -13.42 5.39 46.58
C SER A 250 -13.25 6.41 47.70
N GLY A 251 -13.90 6.16 48.83
CA GLY A 251 -13.63 6.82 50.11
C GLY A 251 -12.66 5.97 50.91
#